data_AF-A0A4V1WF65-F1
#
_entry.id   AF-A0A4V1WF65-F1
#
_cell.length_a   1.000
_cell.length_b   1.000
_cell.length_c   1.000
_cell.angle_alpha   90.00
_cell.angle_beta   90.00
_cell.angle_gamma   90.00
#
_symmetry.space_group_name_H-M   'P 1'
#
loop_
_entity.id
_entity.type
_entity.pdbx_description
1 polymer ?
#
loop_
_entity_poly.entity_id
_entity_poly.type
_entity_poly.pdbx_seq_one_letter_code
_entity_poly.pdbx_strand_id
1 'polypeptide(L)'
;MKFNFWIIIFLISPNLVFTQNYFEYYQGINKGRTLVSTGNIEESLQSYFSTFEKFDFVFARDCFNAIEISAITKDTVKLDYFIRRGIKQGLDLKLILKVKKLSEYHNSTFIHRIEKDNDSLKAVYTESINWELRNEMIAMFTADQAVRERFYDAILFKRSKIGKEWEALNRVQVERIIEITKKHGFPGEKLIGIDTPEMHSKIGDYNLSAGMPIVIFIHHYSQPNISYAPLLFKQIEAGNLYNEHFATISDFEVKFGKGKHENHGFFAFKQTLKNTNEQEVNKRRNEIELLSIEKFEELNKSKVITRFWNRLY
;
A
#
# COMPACT_ATOMS: atom_id res chain seq x y z
N MET A 1 40.23 36.98 40.04
CA MET A 1 39.84 36.26 38.81
C MET A 1 38.33 36.17 38.76
N LYS A 2 37.67 36.90 37.84
CA LYS A 2 36.22 36.79 37.61
C LYS A 2 36.02 35.87 36.40
N PHE A 3 35.46 34.69 36.64
CA PHE A 3 35.10 33.73 35.60
C PHE A 3 33.74 34.16 35.03
N ASN A 4 33.73 34.69 33.79
CA ASN A 4 32.49 34.97 33.08
C ASN A 4 31.98 33.67 32.46
N PHE A 5 30.91 33.11 33.03
CA PHE A 5 30.18 32.00 32.45
C PHE A 5 29.25 32.53 31.35
N TRP A 6 29.57 32.24 30.09
CA TRP A 6 28.67 32.46 28.97
C TRP A 6 27.72 31.26 28.87
N ILE A 7 26.44 31.48 29.20
CA ILE A 7 25.38 30.50 28.98
C ILE A 7 25.00 30.57 27.50
N ILE A 8 25.37 29.54 26.72
CA ILE A 8 24.87 29.34 25.37
C ILE A 8 23.47 28.75 25.48
N ILE A 9 22.45 29.57 25.24
CA ILE A 9 21.06 29.13 25.11
C ILE A 9 20.92 28.48 23.73
N PHE A 10 20.90 27.15 23.69
CA PHE A 10 20.52 26.39 22.50
C PHE A 10 19.00 26.56 22.32
N LEU A 11 18.60 27.44 21.41
CA LEU A 11 17.22 27.54 20.94
C LEU A 11 16.89 26.27 20.17
N ILE A 12 16.29 25.30 20.86
CA ILE A 12 15.64 24.16 20.23
C ILE A 12 14.35 24.72 19.61
N SER A 13 14.44 25.13 18.35
CA SER A 13 13.24 25.41 17.54
C SER A 13 12.42 24.11 17.50
N PRO A 14 11.17 24.09 17.98
CA PRO A 14 10.31 22.94 17.76
C PRO A 14 10.12 22.84 16.24
N ASN A 15 10.70 21.81 15.63
CA ASN A 15 10.28 21.40 14.30
C ASN A 15 8.80 21.07 14.44
N LEU A 16 7.94 21.99 13.99
CA LEU A 16 6.55 21.70 13.75
C LEU A 16 6.55 20.63 12.66
N VAL A 17 6.50 19.37 13.09
CA VAL A 17 6.27 18.24 12.19
C VAL A 17 4.84 18.41 11.73
N PHE A 18 4.65 19.15 10.65
CA PHE A 18 3.38 19.17 9.95
C PHE A 18 3.16 17.75 9.41
N THR A 19 2.22 17.05 10.03
CA THR A 19 1.72 15.79 9.47
C THR A 19 1.28 16.05 8.04
N GLN A 20 1.94 15.41 7.07
CA GLN A 20 1.53 15.47 5.66
C GLN A 20 0.16 14.82 5.50
N ASN A 21 -0.77 15.50 4.85
CA ASN A 21 -2.07 14.93 4.51
C ASN A 21 -1.92 14.07 3.26
N TYR A 22 -2.02 12.75 3.40
CA TYR A 22 -1.83 11.82 2.28
C TYR A 22 -2.98 11.81 1.27
N PHE A 23 -4.11 12.49 1.52
CA PHE A 23 -5.10 12.72 0.47
C PHE A 23 -4.50 13.51 -0.70
N GLU A 24 -3.64 14.50 -0.43
CA GLU A 24 -2.92 15.22 -1.50
C GLU A 24 -1.96 14.31 -2.27
N TYR A 25 -1.34 13.33 -1.60
CA TYR A 25 -0.54 12.30 -2.26
C TYR A 25 -1.42 11.50 -3.23
N TYR A 26 -2.54 10.96 -2.76
CA TYR A 26 -3.44 10.15 -3.60
C TYR A 26 -4.03 10.96 -4.76
N GLN A 27 -4.35 12.24 -4.57
CA GLN A 27 -4.76 13.15 -5.65
C GLN A 27 -3.69 13.25 -6.73
N GLY A 28 -2.43 13.47 -6.34
CA GLY A 28 -1.29 13.57 -7.26
C GLY A 28 -1.03 12.28 -8.04
N ILE A 29 -1.12 11.13 -7.37
CA ILE A 29 -1.00 9.81 -8.01
C ILE A 29 -2.17 9.55 -8.96
N ASN A 30 -3.40 9.80 -8.53
CA ASN A 30 -4.59 9.61 -9.35
C ASN A 30 -4.60 10.50 -10.58
N LYS A 31 -4.19 11.76 -10.44
CA LYS A 31 -3.99 12.66 -11.58
C LYS A 31 -3.01 12.05 -12.58
N GLY A 32 -1.86 11.54 -12.11
CA GLY A 32 -0.90 10.83 -12.94
C GLY A 32 -1.52 9.62 -13.65
N ARG A 33 -2.24 8.77 -12.93
CA ARG A 33 -2.90 7.57 -13.49
C ARG A 33 -3.96 7.93 -14.54
N THR A 34 -4.80 8.95 -14.30
CA THR A 34 -5.78 9.40 -15.29
C THR A 34 -5.10 9.99 -16.53
N LEU A 35 -4.01 10.74 -16.38
CA LEU A 35 -3.25 11.24 -17.53
C LEU A 35 -2.65 10.10 -18.37
N VAL A 36 -2.24 8.99 -17.74
CA VAL A 36 -1.85 7.78 -18.47
C VAL A 36 -3.00 7.22 -19.30
N SER A 37 -4.21 7.12 -18.74
CA SER A 37 -5.36 6.55 -19.46
C SER A 37 -5.82 7.41 -20.63
N THR A 38 -5.56 8.72 -20.60
CA THR A 38 -5.88 9.64 -21.70
C THR A 38 -4.72 9.88 -22.67
N GLY A 39 -3.57 9.22 -22.49
CA GLY A 39 -2.41 9.32 -23.37
C GLY A 39 -1.47 10.52 -23.10
N ASN A 40 -1.73 11.32 -22.07
CA ASN A 40 -0.91 12.46 -21.67
C ASN A 40 0.27 12.03 -20.79
N ILE A 41 1.19 11.23 -21.36
CA ILE A 41 2.22 10.51 -20.59
C ILE A 41 3.25 11.45 -19.94
N GLU A 42 3.65 12.54 -20.60
CA GLU A 42 4.60 13.52 -20.05
C GLU A 42 4.03 14.29 -18.86
N GLU A 43 2.76 14.71 -18.94
CA GLU A 43 2.08 15.33 -17.81
C GLU A 43 1.88 14.34 -16.65
N SER A 44 1.62 13.07 -16.98
CA SER A 44 1.56 12.01 -15.99
C SER A 44 2.87 11.90 -15.21
N LEU A 45 4.00 11.85 -15.92
CA LEU A 45 5.34 11.83 -15.33
C LEU A 45 5.55 13.00 -14.37
N GLN A 46 5.16 14.21 -14.79
CA GLN A 46 5.30 15.40 -13.98
C GLN A 46 4.40 15.35 -12.73
N SER A 47 3.21 14.76 -12.83
CA SER A 47 2.32 14.54 -11.68
C SER A 47 2.97 13.63 -10.65
N TYR A 48 3.52 12.48 -11.07
CA TYR A 48 4.25 11.57 -10.17
C TYR A 48 5.47 12.26 -9.54
N PHE A 49 6.28 12.96 -10.35
CA PHE A 49 7.51 13.60 -9.88
C PHE A 49 7.23 14.69 -8.84
N SER A 50 6.32 15.61 -9.16
CA SER A 50 5.93 16.69 -8.24
C SER A 50 5.24 16.18 -6.97
N THR A 51 4.57 15.03 -7.04
CA THR A 51 4.02 14.37 -5.84
C THR A 51 5.15 13.79 -5.00
N PHE A 52 6.08 13.04 -5.59
CA PHE A 52 7.15 12.39 -4.85
C PHE A 52 8.12 13.37 -4.17
N GLU A 53 8.33 14.54 -4.76
CA GLU A 53 9.14 15.61 -4.17
C GLU A 53 8.51 16.25 -2.91
N LYS A 54 7.19 16.10 -2.72
CA LYS A 54 6.46 16.68 -1.58
C LYS A 54 6.30 15.74 -0.40
N PHE A 55 6.50 14.43 -0.60
CA PHE A 55 6.19 13.40 0.40
C PHE A 55 7.41 12.55 0.72
N ASP A 56 7.71 12.42 2.01
CA ASP A 56 8.88 11.68 2.47
C ASP A 56 8.76 10.19 2.14
N PHE A 57 7.60 9.62 2.49
CA PHE A 57 7.22 8.25 2.16
C PHE A 57 6.28 8.21 0.95
N VAL A 58 6.56 7.29 0.02
CA VAL A 58 5.78 7.03 -1.20
C VAL A 58 5.55 5.52 -1.35
N PHE A 59 4.49 5.08 -2.01
CA PHE A 59 4.22 3.64 -2.08
C PHE A 59 5.00 2.97 -3.23
N ALA A 60 5.51 1.76 -3.00
CA ALA A 60 6.37 1.01 -3.90
C ALA A 60 5.69 0.73 -5.26
N ARG A 61 4.39 0.40 -5.27
CA ARG A 61 3.61 0.27 -6.51
C ARG A 61 3.56 1.57 -7.33
N ASP A 62 3.55 2.72 -6.67
CA ASP A 62 3.52 4.02 -7.34
C ASP A 62 4.92 4.36 -7.87
N CYS A 63 5.99 3.96 -7.18
CA CYS A 63 7.35 4.03 -7.72
C CYS A 63 7.48 3.18 -8.98
N PHE A 64 6.94 1.95 -8.98
CA PHE A 64 6.99 1.07 -10.14
C PHE A 64 6.30 1.68 -11.36
N ASN A 65 5.08 2.22 -11.18
CA ASN A 65 4.38 2.93 -12.25
C ASN A 65 5.18 4.15 -12.75
N ALA A 66 5.78 4.94 -11.84
CA ALA A 66 6.59 6.10 -12.21
C ALA A 66 7.85 5.71 -13.02
N ILE A 67 8.48 4.58 -12.69
CA ILE A 67 9.60 4.01 -13.46
C ILE A 67 9.12 3.63 -14.87
N GLU A 68 7.98 2.94 -15.00
CA GLU A 68 7.42 2.58 -16.31
C GLU A 68 7.16 3.82 -17.17
N ILE A 69 6.53 4.85 -16.59
CA ILE A 69 6.22 6.11 -17.26
C ILE A 69 7.52 6.84 -17.68
N SER A 70 8.53 6.88 -16.81
CA SER A 70 9.82 7.53 -17.10
C SER A 70 10.59 6.83 -18.21
N ALA A 71 10.56 5.49 -18.23
CA ALA A 71 11.18 4.71 -19.30
C ALA A 71 10.47 4.92 -20.64
N ILE A 72 9.14 5.09 -20.64
CA ILE A 72 8.35 5.36 -21.85
C ILE A 72 8.63 6.76 -22.43
N THR A 73 8.72 7.76 -21.57
CA THR A 73 9.01 9.17 -21.94
C THR A 73 10.48 9.43 -22.22
N LYS A 74 11.35 8.46 -21.93
CA LYS A 74 12.81 8.54 -22.10
C LYS A 74 13.49 9.63 -21.26
N ASP A 75 12.84 10.09 -20.19
CA ASP A 75 13.43 11.03 -19.23
C ASP A 75 14.37 10.28 -18.28
N THR A 76 15.66 10.20 -18.64
CA THR A 76 16.65 9.45 -17.88
C THR A 76 16.94 10.05 -16.49
N VAL A 77 16.71 11.35 -16.31
CA VAL A 77 16.91 12.03 -15.02
C VAL A 77 15.82 11.60 -14.04
N LYS A 78 14.55 11.68 -14.46
CA LYS A 78 13.44 11.22 -13.63
C LYS A 78 13.45 9.70 -13.46
N LEU A 79 13.88 8.96 -14.48
CA LEU A 79 14.06 7.51 -14.38
C LEU A 79 15.09 7.11 -13.31
N ASP A 80 16.27 7.73 -13.28
CA ASP A 80 17.27 7.51 -12.21
C ASP A 80 16.67 7.82 -10.83
N TYR A 81 15.97 8.96 -10.71
CA TYR A 81 15.28 9.36 -9.49
C TYR A 81 14.26 8.30 -9.01
N PHE A 82 13.34 7.87 -9.87
CA PHE A 82 12.29 6.93 -9.46
C PHE A 82 12.81 5.52 -9.18
N ILE A 83 13.84 5.06 -9.89
CA ILE A 83 14.48 3.77 -9.57
C ILE A 83 15.08 3.82 -8.16
N ARG A 84 15.83 4.89 -7.85
CA ARG A 84 16.42 5.07 -6.52
C ARG A 84 15.36 5.17 -5.43
N ARG A 85 14.28 5.93 -5.67
CA ARG A 85 13.13 5.99 -4.75
C ARG A 85 12.48 4.62 -4.57
N GLY A 86 12.25 3.88 -5.66
CA GLY A 86 11.69 2.54 -5.64
C GLY A 86 12.50 1.55 -4.80
N ILE A 87 13.82 1.53 -4.94
CA ILE A 87 14.70 0.63 -4.15
C ILE A 87 14.60 0.99 -2.66
N LYS A 88 14.54 2.28 -2.32
CA LYS A 88 14.35 2.75 -0.93
C LYS A 88 12.99 2.34 -0.35
N GLN A 89 11.99 2.03 -1.19
CA GLN A 89 10.69 1.48 -0.78
C GLN A 89 10.63 -0.05 -0.86
N GLY A 90 11.77 -0.72 -1.08
CA GLY A 90 11.87 -2.16 -1.08
C GLY A 90 11.75 -2.84 -2.44
N LEU A 91 11.62 -2.10 -3.54
CA LEU A 91 11.64 -2.69 -4.87
C LEU A 91 13.01 -3.33 -5.15
N ASP A 92 13.01 -4.59 -5.57
CA ASP A 92 14.24 -5.23 -6.00
C ASP A 92 14.69 -4.71 -7.38
N LEU A 93 15.95 -4.31 -7.50
CA LEU A 93 16.51 -3.81 -8.76
C LEU A 93 16.35 -4.84 -9.90
N LYS A 94 16.48 -6.14 -9.65
CA LYS A 94 16.25 -7.19 -10.66
C LYS A 94 14.82 -7.18 -11.18
N LEU A 95 13.83 -6.88 -10.32
CA LEU A 95 12.44 -6.74 -10.75
C LEU A 95 12.25 -5.47 -11.58
N ILE A 96 12.83 -4.35 -11.15
CA ILE A 96 12.81 -3.09 -11.91
C ILE A 96 13.41 -3.28 -13.31
N LEU A 97 14.55 -3.97 -13.42
CA LEU A 97 15.23 -4.21 -14.70
C LEU A 97 14.43 -5.10 -15.67
N LYS A 98 13.40 -5.81 -15.21
CA LYS A 98 12.46 -6.56 -16.07
C LYS A 98 11.40 -5.68 -16.74
N VAL A 99 11.28 -4.40 -16.36
CA VAL A 99 10.38 -3.46 -17.05
C VAL A 99 10.78 -3.42 -18.53
N LYS A 100 9.85 -3.78 -19.41
CA LYS A 100 10.14 -3.98 -20.85
C LYS A 100 10.82 -2.80 -21.51
N LYS A 101 10.44 -1.57 -21.14
CA LYS A 101 11.00 -0.33 -21.70
C LYS A 101 12.33 0.07 -21.08
N LEU A 102 12.75 -0.57 -19.99
CA LEU A 102 14.02 -0.31 -19.33
C LEU A 102 15.20 -1.04 -19.98
N SER A 103 14.95 -2.04 -20.83
CA SER A 103 16.01 -2.82 -21.49
C SER A 103 16.94 -1.97 -22.37
N GLU A 104 16.43 -0.88 -22.94
CA GLU A 104 17.21 0.09 -23.73
C GLU A 104 18.29 0.81 -22.89
N TYR A 105 18.16 0.79 -21.56
CA TYR A 105 19.02 1.52 -20.63
C TYR A 105 19.95 0.61 -19.81
N HIS A 106 19.90 -0.71 -19.97
CA HIS A 106 20.66 -1.65 -19.13
C HIS A 106 22.18 -1.38 -19.12
N ASN A 107 22.74 -0.91 -20.24
CA ASN A 107 24.17 -0.57 -20.36
C ASN A 107 24.47 0.93 -20.17
N SER A 108 23.50 1.69 -19.66
CA SER A 108 23.68 3.13 -19.45
C SER A 108 24.50 3.41 -18.19
N THR A 109 25.20 4.54 -18.21
CA THR A 109 26.04 4.97 -17.07
C THR A 109 25.25 5.16 -15.78
N PHE A 110 23.99 5.62 -15.87
CA PHE A 110 23.17 5.84 -14.68
C PHE A 110 22.69 4.52 -14.06
N ILE A 111 22.35 3.49 -14.86
CA ILE A 111 22.00 2.16 -14.34
C ILE A 111 23.20 1.53 -13.63
N HIS A 112 24.40 1.55 -14.21
CA HIS A 112 25.59 1.02 -13.52
C HIS A 112 25.90 1.74 -12.21
N ARG A 113 25.64 3.05 -12.12
CA ARG A 113 25.75 3.78 -10.86
C ARG A 113 24.71 3.32 -9.85
N ILE A 114 23.47 3.09 -10.27
CA ILE A 114 22.41 2.54 -9.39
C ILE A 114 22.78 1.13 -8.92
N GLU A 115 23.32 0.27 -9.78
CA GLU A 115 23.80 -1.07 -9.41
C GLU A 115 24.88 -0.99 -8.33
N LYS A 116 25.84 -0.06 -8.48
CA LYS A 116 26.88 0.18 -7.46
C LYS A 116 26.30 0.69 -6.13
N ASP A 117 25.28 1.54 -6.20
CA ASP A 117 24.64 2.14 -5.02
C ASP A 117 23.56 1.23 -4.40
N ASN A 118 23.20 0.11 -5.05
CA ASN A 118 22.03 -0.70 -4.72
C ASN A 118 22.01 -1.15 -3.25
N ASP A 119 23.14 -1.60 -2.72
CA ASP A 119 23.21 -2.08 -1.33
C ASP A 119 22.94 -0.96 -0.33
N SER A 120 23.47 0.24 -0.59
CA SER A 120 23.20 1.44 0.23
C SER A 120 21.74 1.88 0.15
N LEU A 121 21.11 1.78 -1.03
CA LEU A 121 19.71 2.14 -1.22
C LEU A 121 18.80 1.12 -0.51
N LYS A 122 19.15 -0.17 -0.56
CA LYS A 122 18.46 -1.24 0.16
C LYS A 122 18.65 -1.12 1.68
N ALA A 123 19.80 -0.65 2.15
CA ALA A 123 20.03 -0.38 3.57
C ALA A 123 19.02 0.66 4.11
N VAL A 124 18.77 1.74 3.36
CA VAL A 124 17.75 2.74 3.73
C VAL A 124 16.37 2.10 3.89
N TYR A 125 15.98 1.21 2.98
CA TYR A 125 14.72 0.46 3.12
C TYR A 125 14.76 -0.39 4.39
N THR A 126 15.77 -1.24 4.56
CA THR A 126 15.90 -2.16 5.70
C THR A 126 15.87 -1.44 7.05
N GLU A 127 16.53 -0.29 7.16
CA GLU A 127 16.57 0.52 8.38
C GLU A 127 15.23 1.20 8.69
N SER A 128 14.41 1.46 7.66
CA SER A 128 13.08 2.07 7.85
C SER A 128 12.03 1.10 8.41
N ILE A 129 12.27 -0.21 8.33
CA ILE A 129 11.28 -1.24 8.66
C ILE A 129 11.34 -1.66 10.13
N ASN A 130 10.17 -1.74 10.77
CA ASN A 130 10.02 -2.42 12.05
C ASN A 130 9.98 -3.94 11.84
N TRP A 131 11.14 -4.59 11.92
CA TRP A 131 11.30 -6.02 11.70
C TRP A 131 10.59 -6.90 12.73
N GLU A 132 10.44 -6.44 13.97
CA GLU A 132 9.70 -7.16 15.01
C GLU A 132 8.22 -7.25 14.61
N LEU A 133 7.58 -6.12 14.31
CA LEU A 133 6.18 -6.09 13.88
C LEU A 133 5.97 -6.79 12.54
N ARG A 134 6.94 -6.69 11.61
CA ARG A 134 6.90 -7.44 10.35
C ARG A 134 6.87 -8.95 10.60
N ASN A 135 7.78 -9.46 11.43
CA ASN A 135 7.83 -10.88 11.77
C ASN A 135 6.56 -11.32 12.50
N GLU A 136 5.99 -10.46 13.33
CA GLU A 136 4.68 -10.70 13.95
C GLU A 136 3.56 -10.82 12.90
N MET A 137 3.51 -9.93 11.89
CA MET A 137 2.53 -10.03 10.79
C MET A 137 2.70 -11.31 9.98
N ILE A 138 3.95 -11.70 9.67
CA ILE A 138 4.25 -12.95 8.95
C ILE A 138 3.72 -14.14 9.73
N ALA A 139 3.94 -14.20 11.04
CA ALA A 139 3.46 -15.28 11.89
C ALA A 139 1.92 -15.34 11.93
N MET A 140 1.25 -14.19 12.07
CA MET A 140 -0.22 -14.13 12.03
C MET A 140 -0.77 -14.58 10.67
N PHE A 141 -0.22 -14.08 9.57
CA PHE A 141 -0.63 -14.48 8.23
C PHE A 141 -0.41 -15.99 7.97
N THR A 142 0.72 -16.53 8.40
CA THR A 142 1.02 -17.97 8.29
C THR A 142 0.00 -18.81 9.05
N ALA A 143 -0.35 -18.41 10.28
CA ALA A 143 -1.38 -19.11 11.06
C ALA A 143 -2.76 -19.04 10.40
N ASP A 144 -3.14 -17.87 9.88
CA ASP A 144 -4.39 -17.66 9.14
C ASP A 144 -4.46 -18.58 7.91
N GLN A 145 -3.40 -18.59 7.08
CA GLN A 145 -3.35 -19.42 5.89
C GLN A 145 -3.37 -20.93 6.22
N ALA A 146 -2.71 -21.35 7.30
CA ALA A 146 -2.74 -22.75 7.73
C ALA A 146 -4.15 -23.22 8.11
N VAL A 147 -4.94 -22.37 8.79
CA VAL A 147 -6.34 -22.70 9.12
C VAL A 147 -7.21 -22.68 7.86
N ARG A 148 -6.98 -21.70 6.97
CA ARG A 148 -7.66 -21.61 5.67
C ARG A 148 -7.46 -22.86 4.83
N GLU A 149 -6.23 -23.35 4.68
CA GLU A 149 -5.93 -24.57 3.94
C GLU A 149 -6.65 -25.78 4.54
N ARG A 150 -6.55 -25.97 5.87
CA ARG A 150 -7.30 -27.00 6.59
C ARG A 150 -8.81 -26.92 6.35
N PHE A 151 -9.39 -25.71 6.29
CA PHE A 151 -10.82 -25.52 6.04
C PHE A 151 -11.23 -25.99 4.66
N TYR A 152 -10.46 -25.63 3.62
CA TYR A 152 -10.79 -26.00 2.25
C TYR A 152 -10.53 -27.48 1.96
N ASP A 153 -9.52 -28.09 2.58
CA ASP A 153 -9.20 -29.51 2.45
C ASP A 153 -10.13 -30.43 3.27
N ALA A 154 -10.82 -29.88 4.27
CA ALA A 154 -11.71 -30.66 5.12
C ALA A 154 -13.02 -31.07 4.42
N ILE A 155 -13.47 -32.29 4.75
CA ILE A 155 -14.82 -32.77 4.40
C ILE A 155 -15.88 -31.87 5.06
N LEU A 156 -17.01 -31.66 4.37
CA LEU A 156 -18.04 -30.67 4.70
C LEU A 156 -18.43 -30.61 6.18
N PHE A 157 -18.62 -31.75 6.87
CA PHE A 157 -19.04 -31.78 8.27
C PHE A 157 -17.96 -31.28 9.25
N LYS A 158 -16.67 -31.37 8.90
CA LYS A 158 -15.55 -30.83 9.70
C LYS A 158 -15.36 -29.32 9.50
N ARG A 159 -15.83 -28.78 8.37
CA ARG A 159 -15.68 -27.34 8.04
C ARG A 159 -16.33 -26.43 9.06
N SER A 160 -17.46 -26.80 9.66
CA SER A 160 -18.10 -25.98 10.68
C SER A 160 -17.20 -25.76 11.90
N LYS A 161 -16.52 -26.81 12.38
CA LYS A 161 -15.58 -26.70 13.50
C LYS A 161 -14.37 -25.85 13.14
N ILE A 162 -13.75 -26.10 11.99
CA ILE A 162 -12.57 -25.36 11.53
C ILE A 162 -12.93 -23.88 11.27
N GLY A 163 -14.13 -23.61 10.75
CA GLY A 163 -14.62 -22.25 10.56
C GLY A 163 -14.71 -21.46 11.86
N LYS A 164 -15.15 -22.09 12.96
CA LYS A 164 -15.14 -21.46 14.30
C LYS A 164 -13.73 -21.22 14.84
N GLU A 165 -12.81 -22.17 14.60
CA GLU A 165 -11.39 -21.99 14.93
C GLU A 165 -10.81 -20.78 14.17
N TRP A 166 -11.15 -20.66 12.88
CA TRP A 166 -10.70 -19.56 12.02
C TRP A 166 -11.28 -18.22 12.45
N GLU A 167 -12.58 -18.17 12.74
CA GLU A 167 -13.25 -16.98 13.27
C GLU A 167 -12.59 -16.49 14.58
N ALA A 168 -12.31 -17.40 15.51
CA ALA A 168 -11.64 -17.06 16.76
C ALA A 168 -10.23 -16.52 16.53
N LEU A 169 -9.46 -17.15 15.63
CA LEU A 169 -8.12 -16.70 15.26
C LEU A 169 -8.15 -15.29 14.64
N ASN A 170 -9.01 -15.07 13.64
CA ASN A 170 -9.09 -13.79 12.91
C ASN A 170 -9.49 -12.64 13.83
N ARG A 171 -10.36 -12.89 14.82
CA ARG A 171 -10.71 -11.89 15.83
C ARG A 171 -9.49 -11.46 16.64
N VAL A 172 -8.72 -12.42 17.18
CA VAL A 172 -7.52 -12.13 17.96
C VAL A 172 -6.48 -11.38 17.12
N GLN A 173 -6.29 -11.80 15.87
CA GLN A 173 -5.32 -11.16 14.97
C GLN A 173 -5.74 -9.72 14.61
N VAL A 174 -7.01 -9.48 14.31
CA VAL A 174 -7.49 -8.12 14.04
C VAL A 174 -7.39 -7.25 15.29
N GLU A 175 -7.78 -7.74 16.47
CA GLU A 175 -7.60 -7.01 17.73
C GLU A 175 -6.13 -6.62 17.93
N ARG A 176 -5.21 -7.54 17.65
CA ARG A 176 -3.77 -7.27 17.72
C ARG A 176 -3.30 -6.23 16.70
N ILE A 177 -3.78 -6.30 15.44
CA ILE A 177 -3.49 -5.26 14.44
C ILE A 177 -4.03 -3.91 14.87
N ILE A 178 -5.19 -3.86 15.55
CA ILE A 178 -5.77 -2.63 16.08
C ILE A 178 -4.93 -2.05 17.23
N GLU A 179 -4.40 -2.89 18.11
CA GLU A 179 -3.44 -2.46 19.14
C GLU A 179 -2.19 -1.84 18.52
N ILE A 180 -1.60 -2.52 17.53
CA ILE A 180 -0.45 -2.02 16.78
C ILE A 180 -0.80 -0.70 16.10
N THR A 181 -1.97 -0.61 15.48
CA THR A 181 -2.45 0.60 14.79
C THR A 181 -2.55 1.79 15.73
N LYS A 182 -3.08 1.58 16.94
CA LYS A 182 -3.20 2.64 17.96
C LYS A 182 -1.83 3.10 18.47
N LYS A 183 -0.83 2.22 18.52
CA LYS A 183 0.49 2.50 19.10
C LYS A 183 1.50 3.03 18.08
N HIS A 184 1.48 2.50 16.86
CA HIS A 184 2.53 2.71 15.85
C HIS A 184 1.98 3.22 14.51
N GLY A 185 0.66 3.31 14.33
CA GLY A 185 0.04 3.44 13.02
C GLY A 185 -0.22 2.08 12.37
N PHE A 186 -1.07 2.04 11.34
CA PHE A 186 -1.44 0.80 10.67
C PHE A 186 -0.17 0.05 10.20
N PRO A 187 -0.07 -1.28 10.40
CA PRO A 187 1.08 -2.07 9.96
C PRO A 187 1.06 -2.28 8.44
N GLY A 188 1.04 -1.19 7.67
CA GLY A 188 1.14 -1.18 6.23
C GLY A 188 2.59 -0.99 5.77
N GLU A 189 2.75 -0.72 4.48
CA GLU A 189 4.05 -0.66 3.82
C GLU A 189 5.05 0.29 4.49
N LYS A 190 4.57 1.42 5.00
CA LYS A 190 5.40 2.40 5.70
C LYS A 190 6.05 1.87 6.98
N LEU A 191 5.39 0.93 7.67
CA LEU A 191 5.86 0.41 8.96
C LEU A 191 6.56 -0.94 8.82
N ILE A 192 6.01 -1.84 8.00
CA ILE A 192 6.49 -3.24 7.89
C ILE A 192 7.11 -3.58 6.53
N GLY A 193 7.10 -2.64 5.59
CA GLY A 193 7.61 -2.85 4.23
C GLY A 193 6.64 -3.61 3.33
N ILE A 194 7.07 -3.91 2.10
CA ILE A 194 6.27 -4.70 1.15
C ILE A 194 6.36 -6.19 1.44
N ASP A 195 5.33 -6.95 1.10
CA ASP A 195 5.35 -8.40 1.20
C ASP A 195 6.28 -8.99 0.11
N THR A 196 7.02 -10.06 0.44
CA THR A 196 7.89 -10.77 -0.52
C THR A 196 7.69 -12.29 -0.45
N PRO A 197 8.04 -13.04 -1.52
CA PRO A 197 7.87 -14.49 -1.56
C PRO A 197 8.59 -15.26 -0.45
N GLU A 198 9.67 -14.70 0.11
CA GLU A 198 10.40 -15.30 1.23
C GLU A 198 9.56 -15.37 2.52
N MET A 199 8.52 -14.56 2.64
CA MET A 199 7.68 -14.49 3.84
C MET A 199 6.62 -15.58 3.88
N HIS A 200 6.06 -15.95 2.73
CA HIS A 200 5.05 -17.01 2.63
C HIS A 200 4.88 -17.46 1.19
N SER A 201 4.65 -18.77 0.96
CA SER A 201 4.49 -19.37 -0.38
C SER A 201 3.30 -18.87 -1.19
N LYS A 202 2.38 -18.12 -0.57
CA LYS A 202 1.20 -17.52 -1.22
C LYS A 202 1.44 -16.08 -1.66
N ILE A 203 2.57 -15.49 -1.29
CA ILE A 203 2.91 -14.11 -1.63
C ILE A 203 3.72 -14.10 -2.91
N GLY A 204 3.26 -13.34 -3.90
CA GLY A 204 3.99 -13.11 -5.14
C GLY A 204 4.93 -11.90 -5.07
N ASP A 205 5.93 -11.85 -5.96
CA ASP A 205 6.81 -10.69 -6.14
C ASP A 205 6.16 -9.54 -6.93
N TYR A 206 4.89 -9.67 -7.26
CA TYR A 206 4.17 -8.80 -8.19
C TYR A 206 3.12 -7.90 -7.53
N ASN A 207 2.88 -8.02 -6.22
CA ASN A 207 1.89 -7.18 -5.52
C ASN A 207 2.49 -5.81 -5.13
N LEU A 208 3.76 -5.78 -4.71
CA LEU A 208 4.51 -4.58 -4.34
C LEU A 208 3.80 -3.71 -3.28
N SER A 209 3.27 -4.36 -2.25
CA SER A 209 2.64 -3.71 -1.10
C SER A 209 2.57 -4.64 0.12
N ALA A 210 2.13 -4.11 1.26
CA ALA A 210 1.83 -4.88 2.48
C ALA A 210 0.38 -5.43 2.41
N GLY A 211 0.21 -6.63 1.86
CA GLY A 211 -1.05 -7.32 1.66
C GLY A 211 -1.49 -8.18 2.84
N MET A 212 -0.57 -8.83 3.56
CA MET A 212 -0.84 -9.70 4.71
C MET A 212 -1.87 -9.14 5.72
N PRO A 213 -1.71 -7.92 6.27
CA PRO A 213 -2.70 -7.37 7.21
C PRO A 213 -4.08 -7.15 6.55
N ILE A 214 -4.12 -6.85 5.26
CA ILE A 214 -5.37 -6.66 4.50
C ILE A 214 -6.12 -7.97 4.40
N VAL A 215 -5.41 -9.08 4.17
CA VAL A 215 -6.00 -10.42 4.10
C VAL A 215 -6.61 -10.84 5.44
N ILE A 216 -5.90 -10.58 6.54
CA ILE A 216 -6.41 -10.86 7.89
C ILE A 216 -7.73 -10.09 8.13
N PHE A 217 -7.79 -8.81 7.73
CA PHE A 217 -9.04 -8.04 7.78
C PHE A 217 -10.13 -8.59 6.86
N ILE A 218 -9.80 -9.00 5.64
CA ILE A 218 -10.75 -9.62 4.71
C ILE A 218 -11.38 -10.88 5.32
N HIS A 219 -10.56 -11.76 5.92
CA HIS A 219 -11.06 -12.98 6.55
C HIS A 219 -11.87 -12.69 7.81
N HIS A 220 -11.46 -11.70 8.60
CA HIS A 220 -12.27 -11.20 9.72
C HIS A 220 -13.63 -10.70 9.23
N TYR A 221 -13.69 -9.87 8.19
CA TYR A 221 -14.96 -9.32 7.69
C TYR A 221 -15.72 -10.25 6.76
N SER A 222 -15.28 -11.49 6.55
CA SER A 222 -16.06 -12.53 5.84
C SER A 222 -17.27 -13.02 6.64
N GLN A 223 -17.53 -12.40 7.79
CA GLN A 223 -18.70 -12.57 8.64
C GLN A 223 -19.04 -11.26 9.36
N PRO A 224 -20.24 -11.13 9.97
CA PRO A 224 -20.66 -9.93 10.68
C PRO A 224 -19.84 -9.66 11.95
N ASN A 225 -18.88 -8.74 11.84
CA ASN A 225 -18.04 -8.26 12.93
C ASN A 225 -18.13 -6.73 13.08
N ILE A 226 -17.66 -6.21 14.21
CA ILE A 226 -17.64 -4.77 14.50
C ILE A 226 -16.64 -4.07 13.59
N SER A 227 -17.05 -2.94 13.03
CA SER A 227 -16.20 -2.12 12.16
C SER A 227 -15.09 -1.41 12.92
N TYR A 228 -13.91 -1.42 12.32
CA TYR A 228 -12.78 -0.55 12.68
C TYR A 228 -12.57 0.59 11.69
N ALA A 229 -13.51 0.81 10.76
CA ALA A 229 -13.34 1.76 9.67
C ALA A 229 -12.99 3.20 10.12
N PRO A 230 -13.54 3.77 11.23
CA PRO A 230 -13.13 5.10 11.69
C PRO A 230 -11.65 5.20 12.06
N LEU A 231 -11.07 4.14 12.64
CA LEU A 231 -9.64 4.10 12.93
C LEU A 231 -8.83 3.96 11.65
N LEU A 232 -9.22 3.04 10.77
CA LEU A 232 -8.52 2.77 9.51
C LEU A 232 -8.57 3.95 8.53
N PHE A 233 -9.67 4.71 8.51
CA PHE A 233 -9.80 5.92 7.70
C PHE A 233 -8.73 6.96 8.04
N LYS A 234 -8.49 7.19 9.34
CA LYS A 234 -7.40 8.09 9.80
C LYS A 234 -6.01 7.61 9.38
N GLN A 235 -5.84 6.31 9.15
CA GLN A 235 -4.57 5.75 8.69
C GLN A 235 -4.33 6.00 7.20
N ILE A 236 -5.38 6.26 6.41
CA ILE A 236 -5.23 6.75 5.03
C ILE A 236 -4.65 8.16 5.04
N GLU A 237 -5.25 9.06 5.82
CA GLU A 237 -4.81 10.45 5.94
C GLU A 237 -3.36 10.56 6.42
N ALA A 238 -2.94 9.66 7.33
CA ALA A 238 -1.56 9.59 7.84
C ALA A 238 -0.56 8.89 6.89
N GLY A 239 -1.03 8.31 5.77
CA GLY A 239 -0.21 7.56 4.81
C GLY A 239 0.26 6.19 5.30
N ASN A 240 -0.36 5.66 6.36
CA ASN A 240 -0.04 4.34 6.92
C ASN A 240 -0.82 3.21 6.23
N LEU A 241 -1.99 3.53 5.64
CA LEU A 241 -2.85 2.58 4.93
C LEU A 241 -3.17 3.11 3.53
N TYR A 242 -2.90 2.33 2.50
CA TYR A 242 -3.27 2.72 1.14
C TYR A 242 -4.79 2.73 0.96
N ASN A 243 -5.32 3.76 0.28
CA ASN A 243 -6.76 3.94 0.10
C ASN A 243 -7.46 2.75 -0.60
N GLU A 244 -6.83 2.15 -1.62
CA GLU A 244 -7.34 0.92 -2.27
C GLU A 244 -7.43 -0.27 -1.31
N HIS A 245 -6.52 -0.37 -0.33
CA HIS A 245 -6.56 -1.42 0.68
C HIS A 245 -7.71 -1.19 1.66
N PHE A 246 -7.93 0.05 2.10
CA PHE A 246 -9.09 0.40 2.92
C PHE A 246 -10.41 0.14 2.18
N ALA A 247 -10.50 0.52 0.90
CA ALA A 247 -11.67 0.26 0.07
C ALA A 247 -11.95 -1.24 -0.05
N THR A 248 -10.90 -2.05 -0.22
CA THR A 248 -11.00 -3.52 -0.22
C THR A 248 -11.57 -4.04 1.11
N ILE A 249 -11.03 -3.60 2.24
CA ILE A 249 -11.48 -4.03 3.58
C ILE A 249 -12.97 -3.69 3.76
N SER A 250 -13.34 -2.44 3.45
CA SER A 250 -14.72 -1.93 3.59
C SER A 250 -15.70 -2.66 2.67
N ASP A 251 -15.30 -2.98 1.44
CA ASP A 251 -16.11 -3.74 0.51
C ASP A 251 -16.48 -5.15 1.03
N PHE A 252 -15.52 -5.84 1.66
CA PHE A 252 -15.77 -7.14 2.29
C PHE A 252 -16.70 -7.00 3.50
N GLU A 253 -16.44 -6.00 4.35
CA GLU A 253 -17.29 -5.70 5.50
C GLU A 253 -18.76 -5.48 5.10
N VAL A 254 -19.03 -4.66 4.08
CA VAL A 254 -20.41 -4.44 3.62
C VAL A 254 -21.01 -5.72 3.06
N LYS A 255 -20.28 -6.42 2.19
CA LYS A 255 -20.80 -7.60 1.47
C LYS A 255 -21.18 -8.74 2.41
N PHE A 256 -20.36 -8.99 3.43
CA PHE A 256 -20.52 -10.15 4.31
C PHE A 256 -21.01 -9.78 5.72
N GLY A 257 -21.01 -8.50 6.09
CA GLY A 257 -21.49 -7.99 7.37
C GLY A 257 -23.00 -8.00 7.55
N LYS A 258 -23.77 -8.17 6.46
CA LYS A 258 -25.25 -8.30 6.46
C LYS A 258 -25.98 -7.15 7.18
N GLY A 259 -25.36 -5.95 7.23
CA GLY A 259 -25.92 -4.78 7.92
C GLY A 259 -26.05 -4.93 9.44
N LYS A 260 -25.39 -5.91 10.06
CA LYS A 260 -25.48 -6.15 11.51
C LYS A 260 -24.76 -5.07 12.33
N HIS A 261 -23.74 -4.45 11.74
CA HIS A 261 -22.94 -3.40 12.36
C HIS A 261 -22.82 -2.21 11.42
N GLU A 262 -22.76 -1.02 11.99
CA GLU A 262 -22.41 0.20 11.25
C GLU A 262 -21.02 0.02 10.62
N ASN A 263 -20.86 0.52 9.40
CA ASN A 263 -19.64 0.46 8.62
C ASN A 263 -19.53 1.72 7.77
N HIS A 264 -18.36 1.95 7.18
CA HIS A 264 -18.10 3.15 6.39
C HIS A 264 -18.78 3.15 5.01
N GLY A 265 -19.20 1.98 4.53
CA GLY A 265 -19.91 1.83 3.27
C GLY A 265 -19.09 1.21 2.15
N PHE A 266 -19.74 1.09 1.00
CA PHE A 266 -19.28 0.30 -0.14
C PHE A 266 -18.60 1.17 -1.19
N PHE A 267 -17.46 0.70 -1.71
CA PHE A 267 -16.63 1.40 -2.68
C PHE A 267 -16.66 0.79 -4.08
N ALA A 268 -17.18 -0.43 -4.24
CA ALA A 268 -17.17 -1.17 -5.51
C ALA A 268 -15.75 -1.31 -6.11
N PHE A 269 -14.78 -1.61 -5.26
CA PHE A 269 -13.38 -1.76 -5.65
C PHE A 269 -12.98 -3.22 -5.90
N LYS A 270 -13.36 -4.14 -5.01
CA LYS A 270 -13.07 -5.58 -5.14
C LYS A 270 -14.30 -6.47 -5.05
N GLN A 271 -15.40 -5.92 -4.54
CA GLN A 271 -16.66 -6.64 -4.43
C GLN A 271 -17.72 -6.01 -5.32
N THR A 272 -18.76 -6.79 -5.62
CA THR A 272 -19.94 -6.35 -6.36
C THR A 272 -21.18 -6.54 -5.49
N LEU A 273 -22.07 -5.56 -5.53
CA LEU A 273 -23.38 -5.59 -4.89
C LEU A 273 -24.46 -5.29 -5.92
N LYS A 274 -25.60 -5.99 -5.82
CA LYS A 274 -26.77 -5.73 -6.67
C LYS A 274 -27.40 -4.39 -6.29
N ASN A 275 -27.90 -3.66 -7.29
CA ASN A 275 -28.66 -2.41 -7.11
C ASN A 275 -27.88 -1.31 -6.37
N THR A 276 -26.59 -1.17 -6.66
CA THR A 276 -25.75 -0.13 -6.06
C THR A 276 -26.00 1.21 -6.75
N ASN A 277 -26.15 2.29 -5.97
CA ASN A 277 -26.19 3.65 -6.50
C ASN A 277 -24.75 4.14 -6.78
N GLU A 278 -24.38 4.23 -8.06
CA GLU A 278 -23.04 4.63 -8.49
C GLU A 278 -22.65 6.04 -8.06
N GLN A 279 -23.59 7.00 -8.03
CA GLN A 279 -23.31 8.37 -7.59
C GLN A 279 -22.87 8.41 -6.14
N GLU A 280 -23.57 7.66 -5.29
CA GLU A 280 -23.26 7.56 -3.88
C GLU A 280 -21.96 6.77 -3.63
N VAL A 281 -21.67 5.74 -4.44
CA VAL A 281 -20.37 5.08 -4.40
C VAL A 281 -19.25 6.04 -4.79
N ASN A 282 -19.40 6.77 -5.90
CA ASN A 282 -18.40 7.74 -6.35
C ASN A 282 -18.18 8.86 -5.33
N LYS A 283 -19.22 9.31 -4.63
CA LYS A 283 -19.10 10.24 -3.51
C LYS A 283 -18.18 9.69 -2.42
N ARG A 284 -18.40 8.45 -1.96
CA ARG A 284 -17.52 7.81 -0.96
C ARG A 284 -16.11 7.58 -1.49
N ARG A 285 -15.97 7.13 -2.74
CA ARG A 285 -14.65 6.97 -3.37
C ARG A 285 -13.85 8.28 -3.31
N ASN A 286 -14.51 9.42 -3.56
CA ASN A 286 -13.88 10.73 -3.43
C ASN A 286 -13.42 11.07 -2.00
N GLU A 287 -14.13 10.61 -0.96
CA GLU A 287 -13.76 10.85 0.46
C GLU A 287 -12.40 10.24 0.85
N ILE A 288 -11.96 9.21 0.15
CA ILE A 288 -10.65 8.55 0.36
C ILE A 288 -9.69 8.76 -0.81
N GLU A 289 -10.00 9.71 -1.70
CA GLU A 289 -9.23 9.96 -2.92
C GLU A 289 -9.04 8.71 -3.78
N LEU A 290 -10.08 7.90 -3.93
CA LEU A 290 -10.13 6.78 -4.88
C LEU A 290 -10.76 7.27 -6.19
N LEU A 291 -10.16 6.91 -7.33
CA LEU A 291 -10.70 7.25 -8.66
C LEU A 291 -12.19 6.89 -8.77
N SER A 292 -13.01 7.67 -9.48
CA SER A 292 -14.39 7.26 -9.77
C SER A 292 -14.44 5.93 -10.52
N ILE A 293 -15.59 5.26 -10.51
CA ILE A 293 -15.78 3.98 -11.21
C ILE A 293 -15.38 4.11 -12.69
N GLU A 294 -15.84 5.16 -13.36
CA GLU A 294 -15.59 5.39 -14.79
C GLU A 294 -14.09 5.59 -15.07
N LYS A 295 -13.43 6.46 -14.30
CA LYS A 295 -11.97 6.70 -14.43
C LYS A 295 -11.16 5.43 -14.12
N PHE A 296 -11.61 4.63 -13.18
CA PHE A 296 -10.96 3.38 -12.83
C PHE A 296 -11.12 2.32 -13.95
N GLU A 297 -12.27 2.27 -14.60
CA GLU A 297 -12.51 1.42 -15.78
C GLU A 297 -11.66 1.86 -16.98
N GLU A 298 -11.54 3.17 -17.23
CA GLU A 298 -10.65 3.72 -18.25
C GLU A 298 -9.19 3.33 -17.97
N LEU A 299 -8.73 3.51 -16.74
CA LEU A 299 -7.40 3.10 -16.30
C LEU A 299 -7.18 1.59 -16.52
N ASN A 300 -8.19 0.76 -16.23
CA ASN A 300 -8.13 -0.68 -16.42
C ASN A 300 -7.96 -1.13 -17.88
N LYS A 301 -8.41 -0.30 -18.84
CA LYS A 301 -8.21 -0.53 -20.28
C LYS A 301 -6.80 -0.17 -20.72
N SER A 302 -6.11 0.70 -19.99
CA SER A 302 -4.73 1.07 -20.29
C SER A 302 -3.78 -0.11 -20.07
N LYS A 303 -2.80 -0.25 -20.97
CA LYS A 303 -1.70 -1.23 -20.90
C LYS A 303 -0.34 -0.55 -20.68
N VAL A 304 -0.35 0.75 -20.40
CA VAL A 304 0.87 1.57 -20.30
C VAL A 304 1.61 1.28 -19.00
N ILE A 305 0.87 1.09 -17.90
CA ILE A 305 1.41 0.81 -16.58
C ILE A 305 0.87 -0.49 -16.00
N THR A 306 1.60 -1.05 -15.05
CA THR A 306 1.23 -2.28 -14.34
C THR A 306 0.01 -2.07 -13.44
N ARG A 307 -0.92 -3.03 -13.47
CA ARG A 307 -2.22 -2.96 -12.78
C ARG A 307 -2.16 -3.68 -11.43
N PHE A 308 -1.60 -3.02 -10.42
CA PHE A 308 -1.47 -3.58 -9.06
C PHE A 308 -2.83 -3.77 -8.37
N TRP A 309 -3.79 -2.89 -8.64
CA TRP A 309 -5.14 -2.91 -8.05
C TRP A 309 -5.99 -4.15 -8.40
N ASN A 310 -5.51 -5.06 -9.24
CA ASN A 310 -6.15 -6.36 -9.49
C ASN A 310 -5.60 -7.49 -8.60
N ARG A 311 -4.54 -7.21 -7.83
CA ARG A 311 -3.86 -8.16 -6.95
C ARG A 311 -4.21 -7.85 -5.48
N LEU A 312 -3.92 -8.78 -4.58
CA LEU A 312 -4.16 -8.64 -3.14
C LEU A 312 -2.94 -9.11 -2.34
N TYR A 313 -2.32 -10.21 -2.77
CA TYR A 313 -1.05 -10.78 -2.30
C TYR A 313 -0.60 -11.83 -3.33
#